data_AF-A0A0K0GKP4-F1
#
_entry.id   AF-A0A0K0GKP4-F1
#
_cell.length_a   1.000
_cell.length_b   1.000
_cell.length_c   1.000
_cell.angle_alpha   90.00
_cell.angle_beta   90.00
_cell.angle_gamma   90.00
#
_symmetry.space_group_name_H-M   'P 1'
#
loop_
_entity.id
_entity.type
_entity.pdbx_description
1 polymer ?
#
loop_
_entity_poly.entity_id
_entity_poly.type
_entity_poly.pdbx_seq_one_letter_code
_entity_poly.pdbx_strand_id
1 'polypeptide(L)' 'MRKGIALIVGVTGISGYNLANVLLADGWTVYGLARRPLPHDCVIPIAADLLDA' A
#
# COMPACT_ATOMS: atom_id res chain seq x y z
N MET A 1 11.77 13.42 9.55
CA MET A 1 10.36 13.87 9.67
C MET A 1 9.50 12.93 8.84
N ARG A 2 8.42 12.34 9.40
CA ARG A 2 7.49 11.54 8.58
C ARG A 2 6.72 12.47 7.65
N LYS A 3 6.74 12.19 6.34
CA LYS A 3 6.21 13.10 5.30
C LYS A 3 4.68 13.12 5.20
N GLY A 4 4.03 11.98 5.45
CA GLY A 4 2.57 11.88 5.38
C GLY A 4 2.05 10.45 5.46
N ILE A 5 0.75 10.28 5.23
CA ILE A 5 0.06 8.99 5.15
C ILE A 5 -0.47 8.81 3.73
N ALA A 6 -0.26 7.63 3.14
CA ALA A 6 -0.77 7.26 1.81
C ALA A 6 -1.61 5.99 1.88
N LEU A 7 -2.68 5.93 1.09
CA LEU A 7 -3.42 4.71 0.79
C LEU A 7 -3.18 4.34 -0.69
N ILE A 8 -2.66 3.14 -0.94
CA ILE A 8 -2.43 2.61 -2.28
C ILE A 8 -3.43 1.50 -2.55
N VAL A 9 -4.30 1.72 -3.54
CA VAL A 9 -5.21 0.68 -4.05
C VAL A 9 -4.48 -0.15 -5.10
N GLY A 10 -4.55 -1.48 -4.97
CA GLY A 10 -3.83 -2.39 -5.86
C GLY A 10 -2.35 -2.53 -5.51
N VAL A 11 -2.02 -2.50 -4.21
CA VAL A 11 -0.63 -2.52 -3.71
C VAL A 11 0.17 -3.77 -4.13
N THR A 12 -0.52 -4.87 -4.45
CA THR A 12 0.10 -6.12 -4.91
C THR A 12 0.41 -6.11 -6.42
N GLY A 13 -0.07 -5.11 -7.16
CA GLY A 13 0.25 -4.93 -8.58
C GLY A 13 1.62 -4.26 -8.77
N ILE A 14 2.19 -4.38 -9.98
CA ILE A 14 3.55 -3.90 -10.31
C ILE A 14 3.74 -2.41 -9.93
N SER A 15 2.81 -1.55 -10.33
CA SER A 15 2.92 -0.11 -10.06
C SER A 15 2.70 0.22 -8.58
N GLY A 16 1.72 -0.43 -7.95
CA GLY A 16 1.40 -0.22 -6.54
C GLY A 16 2.55 -0.64 -5.61
N TYR A 17 3.18 -1.78 -5.92
CA TYR A 17 4.32 -2.32 -5.18
C TYR A 17 5.53 -1.37 -5.26
N ASN A 18 5.89 -0.93 -6.48
CA ASN A 18 7.01 -0.01 -6.66
C ASN A 18 6.76 1.34 -5.99
N LEU A 19 5.53 1.87 -6.10
CA LEU A 19 5.15 3.12 -5.44
C LEU A 19 5.23 3.00 -3.91
N ALA A 20 4.78 1.88 -3.35
CA ALA A 20 4.87 1.62 -1.91
C ALA A 20 6.33 1.65 -1.43
N ASN A 21 7.25 1.00 -2.14
CA ASN A 21 8.68 1.02 -1.80
C ASN A 21 9.26 2.43 -1.81
N VAL A 22 8.93 3.25 -2.82
CA VAL A 22 9.40 4.64 -2.90
C VAL A 22 8.87 5.48 -1.74
N LEU A 23 7.57 5.38 -1.43
CA LEU A 23 6.97 6.15 -0.35
C LEU A 23 7.48 5.72 1.02
N LEU A 24 7.67 4.42 1.25
CA LEU A 24 8.27 3.91 2.49
C LEU A 24 9.71 4.40 2.67
N ALA A 25 10.53 4.35 1.62
CA ALA A 25 11.90 4.86 1.64
C ALA A 25 11.94 6.38 1.92
N ASP A 26 10.92 7.12 1.46
CA ASP A 26 10.76 8.56 1.69
C ASP A 26 10.11 8.89 3.06
N GLY A 27 9.89 7.88 3.91
CA GLY A 27 9.42 8.05 5.29
C GLY A 27 7.91 8.26 5.42
N TRP A 28 7.11 7.81 4.46
CA TRP A 28 5.66 7.79 4.55
C TRP A 28 5.14 6.60 5.34
N THR A 29 3.96 6.74 5.94
CA THR A 29 3.16 5.59 6.38
C THR A 29 2.28 5.15 5.23
N VAL A 30 2.38 3.88 4.82
CA VAL A 30 1.66 3.35 3.66
C VAL A 30 0.65 2.31 4.10
N TYR A 31 -0.62 2.53 3.75
CA TYR A 31 -1.68 1.54 3.78
C TYR A 31 -1.83 0.96 2.37
N GLY A 32 -1.86 -0.37 2.26
CA GLY A 32 -1.94 -1.07 0.98
C GLY A 32 -3.22 -1.87 0.88
N LEU A 33 -4.14 -1.46 0.00
CA LEU A 33 -5.40 -2.15 -0.24
C LEU A 33 -5.27 -3.16 -1.38
N ALA A 34 -5.70 -4.39 -1.13
CA ALA A 34 -5.87 -5.42 -2.14
C ALA A 34 -6.97 -6.41 -1.74
N ARG A 35 -7.58 -7.07 -2.72
CA ARG A 35 -8.54 -8.17 -2.49
C ARG A 35 -7.93 -9.31 -1.68
N ARG A 36 -6.66 -9.59 -1.94
CA ARG A 36 -5.85 -10.59 -1.24
C ARG A 36 -4.48 -9.97 -0.99
N PRO A 37 -4.29 -9.26 0.14
CA PRO A 37 -3.00 -8.68 0.47
C PRO A 37 -1.91 -9.75 0.52
N LEU A 38 -0.73 -9.41 0.02
CA LEU A 38 0.48 -10.24 0.12
C LEU A 38 1.43 -9.59 1.13
N PRO A 39 2.36 -10.37 1.72
CA PRO A 39 3.43 -9.80 2.53
C PRO A 39 4.17 -8.71 1.75
N HIS A 40 4.23 -7.51 2.32
CA HIS A 40 5.01 -6.40 1.83
C HIS A 40 5.57 -5.65 3.04
N ASP A 41 6.90 -5.64 3.16
CA ASP A 41 7.55 -5.04 4.31
C ASP A 41 7.12 -3.59 4.49
N CYS A 42 6.82 -3.23 5.74
CA CYS A 42 6.43 -1.89 6.19
C CYS A 42 5.14 -1.31 5.59
N VAL A 43 4.42 -2.03 4.72
CA VAL A 43 3.06 -1.67 4.30
C VAL A 43 2.05 -2.22 5.30
N ILE A 44 1.07 -1.40 5.68
CA ILE A 44 -0.07 -1.83 6.51
C ILE A 44 -1.15 -2.40 5.58
N PRO A 45 -1.43 -3.71 5.60
CA PRO A 45 -2.33 -4.32 4.63
C PRO A 45 -3.80 -4.04 4.96
N ILE A 46 -4.59 -3.69 3.94
CA ILE A 46 -6.04 -3.56 4.00
C ILE A 46 -6.66 -4.57 3.03
N ALA A 47 -7.37 -5.57 3.55
CA ALA A 47 -8.11 -6.52 2.74
C ALA A 47 -9.48 -5.92 2.40
N ALA A 48 -9.72 -5.62 1.11
CA ALA A 48 -11.01 -5.16 0.62
C ALA A 48 -11.16 -5.45 -0.88
N ASP A 49 -12.39 -5.72 -1.30
CA ASP A 49 -12.78 -5.71 -2.71
C ASP A 49 -13.56 -4.41 -2.99
N LEU A 50 -13.04 -3.57 -3.88
CA LEU A 50 -13.70 -2.30 -4.22
C LEU A 50 -14.93 -2.48 -5.12
N LEU A 51 -15.19 -3.71 -5.58
CA LEU A 51 -16.41 -4.05 -6.31
C LEU A 51 -17.51 -4.63 -5.39
N ASP A 52 -17.24 -4.76 -4.09
CA ASP A 52 -18.20 -5.22 -3.08
C ASP A 52 -18.85 -4.01 -2.40
N ALA A 53 -20.13 -3.76 -2.72
CA ALA A 53 -20.88 -2.54 -2.40
C ALA A 53 -22.09 -2.80 -1.51
#